data_AF-A0A8T4EF48-F1
#
_entry.id   AF-A0A8T4EF48-F1
#
_cell.length_a   1.000
_cell.length_b   1.000
_cell.length_c   1.000
_cell.angle_alpha   90.00
_cell.angle_beta   90.00
_cell.angle_gamma   90.00
#
_symmetry.space_group_name_H-M   'P 1'
#
loop_
_entity.id
_entity.type
_entity.pdbx_description
1 polymer ?
#
loop_
_entity_poly.entity_id
_entity_poly.type
_entity_poly.pdbx_seq_one_letter_code
_entity_poly.pdbx_strand_id
1 'polypeptide(L)'
;MAPMNNDHVSMAVWCTLIPPEELNRFIEYEDDLRNVSEAYEDWLVSMRGKSFIGADVGVLLDRIRILMINIGIACGMNRALAEQVQGVVSDHLRKRALAIVEELPSNSKERVAVKETLAIFFRDLKFTRDIFPEEDVLGIIPVKVTLSSDSSSGLLGKLVGSKSKKVNVDKKSTLQAALLESSNVLKKLYMRLTSPDPWGTY
;
A
#
# COMPACT_ATOMS: atom_id res chain seq x y z
N MET A 1 -33.76 15.87 33.17
CA MET A 1 -33.48 15.25 31.86
C MET A 1 -32.01 14.93 31.83
N ALA A 2 -31.65 13.66 31.99
CA ALA A 2 -30.26 13.22 31.93
C ALA A 2 -29.80 13.19 30.46
N PRO A 3 -28.54 13.55 30.14
CA PRO A 3 -28.02 13.39 28.80
C PRO A 3 -27.88 11.90 28.51
N MET A 4 -28.56 11.42 27.47
CA MET A 4 -28.32 10.09 26.91
C MET A 4 -26.97 10.12 26.20
N ASN A 5 -25.89 9.85 26.95
CA ASN A 5 -24.64 9.38 26.36
C ASN A 5 -24.88 7.96 25.87
N ASN A 6 -25.28 7.85 24.61
CA ASN A 6 -25.36 6.60 23.89
C ASN A 6 -23.99 6.24 23.28
N ASP A 7 -22.92 6.41 24.06
CA ASP A 7 -21.55 5.94 23.74
C ASP A 7 -21.39 4.44 24.04
N HIS A 8 -22.45 3.67 23.83
CA HIS A 8 -22.32 2.23 23.72
C HIS A 8 -21.87 1.94 22.28
N VAL A 9 -20.57 2.09 22.05
CA VAL A 9 -19.92 1.24 21.05
C VAL A 9 -20.21 -0.17 21.56
N SER A 10 -21.15 -0.87 20.91
CA SER A 10 -21.29 -2.31 21.06
C SER A 10 -19.86 -2.85 21.08
N MET A 11 -19.51 -3.82 21.93
CA MET A 11 -18.24 -4.54 21.77
C MET A 11 -18.31 -5.44 20.52
N ALA A 12 -18.74 -4.82 19.42
CA ALA A 12 -18.81 -5.30 18.08
C ALA A 12 -17.43 -5.83 17.77
N VAL A 13 -17.44 -7.10 17.43
CA VAL A 13 -16.31 -7.91 17.01
C VAL A 13 -15.19 -7.05 16.42
N TRP A 14 -14.13 -6.89 17.22
CA TRP A 14 -12.94 -6.18 16.80
C TRP A 14 -12.26 -6.99 15.70
N CYS A 15 -12.31 -6.50 14.47
CA CYS A 15 -11.53 -7.05 13.36
C CYS A 15 -10.33 -6.13 13.13
N THR A 16 -9.13 -6.54 13.56
CA THR A 16 -7.90 -5.74 13.47
C THR A 16 -7.55 -5.30 12.04
N LEU A 17 -8.05 -6.02 11.02
CA LEU A 17 -7.90 -5.65 9.61
C LEU A 17 -8.79 -4.50 9.15
N ILE A 18 -9.81 -4.14 9.92
CA ILE A 18 -10.71 -3.02 9.63
C ILE A 18 -10.27 -1.83 10.49
N PRO A 19 -9.83 -0.72 9.87
CA PRO A 19 -9.53 0.51 10.60
C PRO A 19 -10.75 0.99 11.40
N PRO A 20 -10.56 1.58 12.59
CA PRO A 20 -11.67 2.03 13.44
C PRO A 20 -12.69 2.92 12.73
N GLU A 21 -12.23 3.79 11.84
CA GLU A 21 -13.05 4.70 11.04
C GLU A 21 -13.96 3.99 10.02
N GLU A 22 -13.64 2.75 9.66
CA GLU A 22 -14.41 1.94 8.71
C GLU A 22 -15.39 0.99 9.40
N LEU A 23 -15.27 0.75 10.72
CA LEU A 23 -16.04 -0.28 11.47
C LEU A 23 -17.56 -0.12 11.32
N ASN A 24 -18.06 1.12 11.28
CA ASN A 24 -19.51 1.37 11.15
C ASN A 24 -20.12 0.80 9.86
N ARG A 25 -19.32 0.60 8.81
CA ARG A 25 -19.78 -0.01 7.55
C ARG A 25 -20.05 -1.50 7.67
N PHE A 26 -19.55 -2.14 8.74
CA PHE A 26 -19.59 -3.59 8.90
C PHE A 26 -20.48 -4.05 10.07
N ILE A 27 -21.28 -3.16 10.67
CA ILE A 27 -22.15 -3.47 11.81
C ILE A 27 -23.08 -4.65 11.51
N GLU A 28 -23.59 -4.73 10.27
CA GLU A 28 -24.50 -5.81 9.84
C GLU A 28 -23.79 -7.17 9.64
N TYR A 29 -22.45 -7.19 9.68
CA TYR A 29 -21.62 -8.37 9.47
C TYR A 29 -20.88 -8.81 10.73
N GLU A 30 -21.33 -8.40 11.92
CA GLU A 30 -20.61 -8.63 13.18
C GLU A 30 -20.20 -10.10 13.38
N ASP A 31 -21.11 -11.04 13.14
CA ASP A 31 -20.82 -12.48 13.29
C ASP A 31 -19.80 -12.98 12.25
N ASP A 32 -19.92 -12.53 11.00
CA ASP A 32 -19.00 -12.91 9.91
C ASP A 32 -17.61 -12.28 10.08
N LEU A 33 -17.52 -11.09 10.68
CA LEU A 33 -16.24 -10.41 10.96
C LEU A 33 -15.36 -11.20 11.94
N ARG A 34 -15.94 -12.06 12.78
CA ARG A 34 -15.17 -12.95 13.68
C ARG A 34 -14.29 -13.87 12.86
N ASN A 35 -14.87 -14.49 11.83
CA ASN A 35 -14.16 -15.40 10.93
C ASN A 35 -13.02 -14.67 10.20
N VAL A 36 -13.26 -13.42 9.78
CA VAL A 36 -12.23 -12.57 9.15
C VAL A 36 -11.08 -12.28 10.12
N SER A 37 -11.41 -11.98 11.38
CA SER A 37 -10.40 -11.76 12.41
C SER A 37 -9.58 -13.02 12.70
N GLU A 38 -10.24 -14.18 12.81
CA GLU A 38 -9.55 -15.47 13.00
C GLU A 38 -8.62 -15.80 11.83
N ALA A 39 -9.08 -15.61 10.59
CA ALA A 39 -8.26 -15.83 9.40
C ALA A 39 -7.05 -14.90 9.33
N TYR A 40 -7.18 -13.68 9.84
CA TYR A 40 -6.05 -12.75 9.98
C TYR A 40 -5.06 -13.21 11.05
N GLU A 41 -5.53 -13.64 12.22
CA GLU A 41 -4.66 -14.16 13.28
C GLU A 41 -3.91 -15.43 12.83
N ASP A 42 -4.57 -16.34 12.12
CA ASP A 42 -3.93 -17.50 11.51
C ASP A 42 -2.87 -17.10 10.49
N TRP A 43 -3.17 -16.09 9.66
CA TRP A 43 -2.18 -15.51 8.76
C TRP A 43 -0.99 -14.94 9.55
N LEU A 44 -1.22 -14.14 10.60
CA LEU A 44 -0.17 -13.59 11.46
C LEU A 44 0.73 -14.69 12.05
N VAL A 45 0.14 -15.76 12.58
CA VAL A 45 0.86 -16.93 13.10
C VAL A 45 1.72 -17.56 12.00
N SER A 46 1.15 -17.74 10.81
CA SER A 46 1.89 -18.32 9.67
C SER A 46 2.99 -17.41 9.11
N MET A 47 2.98 -16.12 9.48
CA MET A 47 4.02 -15.15 9.13
C MET A 47 5.13 -15.07 10.18
N ARG A 48 4.92 -15.58 11.39
CA ARG A 48 5.97 -15.65 12.42
C ARG A 48 7.15 -16.49 11.92
N GLY A 49 8.36 -15.93 12.07
CA GLY A 49 9.60 -16.58 11.63
C GLY A 49 9.91 -16.47 10.14
N LYS A 50 8.99 -15.94 9.31
CA LYS A 50 9.29 -15.66 7.90
C LYS A 50 10.10 -14.38 7.78
N SER A 51 11.34 -14.49 7.30
CA SER A 51 12.19 -13.31 7.08
C SER A 51 11.58 -12.35 6.07
N PHE A 52 11.71 -11.05 6.35
CA PHE A 52 11.54 -9.95 5.39
C PHE A 52 12.87 -9.53 4.77
N ILE A 53 13.97 -9.80 5.47
CA ILE A 53 15.32 -9.50 4.99
C ILE A 53 15.62 -10.44 3.83
N GLY A 54 15.94 -9.87 2.67
CA GLY A 54 16.19 -10.60 1.43
C GLY A 54 14.95 -11.02 0.64
N ALA A 55 13.74 -10.76 1.14
CA ALA A 55 12.52 -11.05 0.39
C ALA A 55 12.36 -10.07 -0.79
N ASP A 56 12.16 -10.62 -1.99
CA ASP A 56 11.85 -9.85 -3.18
C ASP A 56 10.38 -9.38 -3.22
N VAL A 57 10.05 -8.59 -4.24
CA VAL A 57 8.72 -8.01 -4.45
C VAL A 57 7.66 -9.10 -4.61
N GLY A 58 7.95 -10.17 -5.35
CA GLY A 58 7.00 -11.26 -5.62
C GLY A 58 6.62 -12.01 -4.35
N VAL A 59 7.61 -12.37 -3.54
CA VAL A 59 7.39 -13.06 -2.25
C VAL A 59 6.55 -12.20 -1.30
N LEU A 60 6.80 -10.89 -1.23
CA LEU A 60 6.06 -10.00 -0.32
C LEU A 60 4.61 -9.81 -0.78
N LEU A 61 4.39 -9.64 -2.09
CA LEU A 61 3.05 -9.53 -2.66
C LEU A 61 2.25 -10.83 -2.51
N ASP A 62 2.88 -11.98 -2.71
CA ASP A 62 2.23 -13.28 -2.56
C ASP A 62 1.75 -13.51 -1.11
N ARG A 63 2.55 -13.11 -0.11
CA ARG A 63 2.11 -13.18 1.29
C ARG A 63 0.89 -12.30 1.58
N ILE A 64 0.83 -11.10 1.02
CA ILE A 64 -0.34 -10.22 1.13
C ILE A 64 -1.53 -10.82 0.37
N ARG A 65 -1.29 -11.42 -0.79
CA ARG A 65 -2.33 -12.10 -1.56
C ARG A 65 -2.91 -13.29 -0.81
N ILE A 66 -2.09 -14.10 -0.15
CA ILE A 66 -2.54 -15.21 0.71
C ILE A 66 -3.47 -14.68 1.81
N LEU A 67 -3.15 -13.53 2.42
CA LEU A 67 -4.07 -12.87 3.35
C LEU A 67 -5.41 -12.53 2.68
N MET A 68 -5.40 -11.93 1.50
CA MET A 68 -6.62 -11.60 0.76
C MET A 68 -7.46 -12.84 0.43
N ILE A 69 -6.81 -13.95 0.07
CA ILE A 69 -7.46 -15.24 -0.19
C ILE A 69 -8.10 -15.78 1.09
N ASN A 70 -7.37 -15.77 2.21
CA ASN A 70 -7.88 -16.23 3.51
C ASN A 70 -9.10 -15.42 3.96
N ILE A 71 -9.10 -14.10 3.75
CA ILE A 71 -10.27 -13.24 4.00
C ILE A 71 -11.47 -13.70 3.15
N GLY A 72 -11.23 -13.97 1.86
CA GLY A 72 -12.29 -14.45 0.95
C GLY A 72 -12.87 -15.79 1.39
N ILE A 73 -12.03 -16.72 1.84
CA ILE A 73 -12.45 -18.02 2.37
C ILE A 73 -13.24 -17.85 3.66
N ALA A 74 -12.78 -16.99 4.57
CA ALA A 74 -13.41 -16.72 5.86
C ALA A 74 -14.83 -16.13 5.74
N CYS A 75 -15.06 -15.34 4.69
CA CYS A 75 -16.40 -14.81 4.39
C CYS A 75 -17.34 -15.86 3.77
N GLY A 76 -16.84 -17.05 3.42
CA GLY A 76 -17.65 -18.14 2.87
C GLY A 76 -18.43 -17.74 1.62
N MET A 77 -19.77 -17.78 1.71
CA MET A 77 -20.67 -17.37 0.62
C MET A 77 -21.01 -15.87 0.61
N ASN A 78 -20.59 -15.11 1.63
CA ASN A 78 -20.83 -13.67 1.73
C ASN A 78 -19.82 -12.89 0.88
N ARG A 79 -20.03 -12.93 -0.44
CA ARG A 79 -19.17 -12.25 -1.42
C ARG A 79 -19.11 -10.74 -1.20
N ALA A 80 -20.24 -10.13 -0.80
CA ALA A 80 -20.31 -8.69 -0.57
C ALA A 80 -19.41 -8.26 0.60
N LEU A 81 -19.39 -9.04 1.69
CA LEU A 81 -18.46 -8.80 2.80
C LEU A 81 -17.01 -8.99 2.36
N ALA A 82 -16.69 -10.08 1.66
CA ALA A 82 -15.34 -10.36 1.18
C ALA A 82 -14.79 -9.20 0.35
N GLU A 83 -15.57 -8.72 -0.63
CA GLU A 83 -15.20 -7.61 -1.50
C GLU A 83 -15.02 -6.30 -0.70
N GLN A 84 -15.86 -6.04 0.30
CA GLN A 84 -15.75 -4.85 1.16
C GLN A 84 -14.50 -4.89 2.04
N VAL A 85 -14.22 -6.01 2.73
CA VAL A 85 -13.02 -6.16 3.57
C VAL A 85 -11.76 -6.07 2.72
N GLN A 86 -11.67 -6.83 1.62
CA GLN A 86 -10.52 -6.80 0.71
C GLN A 86 -10.31 -5.39 0.12
N GLY A 87 -11.40 -4.67 -0.19
CA GLY A 87 -11.37 -3.29 -0.64
C GLY A 87 -10.76 -2.36 0.40
N VAL A 88 -11.25 -2.40 1.64
CA VAL A 88 -10.72 -1.59 2.75
C VAL A 88 -9.23 -1.85 2.97
N VAL A 89 -8.81 -3.11 3.06
CA VAL A 89 -7.40 -3.47 3.27
C VAL A 89 -6.55 -2.99 2.08
N SER A 90 -7.00 -3.23 0.85
CA SER A 90 -6.27 -2.80 -0.36
C SER A 90 -6.11 -1.28 -0.44
N ASP A 91 -7.15 -0.53 -0.09
CA ASP A 91 -7.14 0.92 -0.15
C ASP A 91 -6.21 1.52 0.90
N HIS A 92 -6.20 0.99 2.12
CA HIS A 92 -5.30 1.44 3.17
C HIS A 92 -3.83 1.11 2.84
N LEU A 93 -3.57 -0.09 2.32
CA LEU A 93 -2.24 -0.46 1.84
C LEU A 93 -1.77 0.44 0.70
N ARG A 94 -2.65 0.73 -0.28
CA ARG A 94 -2.36 1.63 -1.40
C ARG A 94 -2.05 3.05 -0.93
N LYS A 95 -2.92 3.64 -0.09
CA LYS A 95 -2.71 4.99 0.46
C LYS A 95 -1.35 5.08 1.15
N ARG A 96 -1.00 4.09 1.97
CA ARG A 96 0.28 4.04 2.68
C ARG A 96 1.47 3.84 1.74
N ALA A 97 1.35 2.96 0.77
CA ALA A 97 2.39 2.76 -0.23
C ALA A 97 2.72 4.07 -0.96
N LEU A 98 1.68 4.80 -1.38
CA LEU A 98 1.82 6.07 -2.08
C LEU A 98 2.42 7.15 -1.18
N ALA A 99 2.05 7.21 0.10
CA ALA A 99 2.67 8.12 1.07
C ALA A 99 4.18 7.85 1.22
N ILE A 100 4.59 6.57 1.35
CA ILE A 100 6.01 6.21 1.40
C ILE A 100 6.74 6.58 0.11
N VAL A 101 6.09 6.38 -1.05
CA VAL A 101 6.66 6.76 -2.36
C VAL A 101 6.81 8.28 -2.47
N GLU A 102 5.86 9.05 -1.94
CA GLU A 102 5.91 10.52 -1.94
C GLU A 102 7.11 11.05 -1.15
N GLU A 103 7.52 10.37 -0.10
CA GLU A 103 8.71 10.70 0.71
C GLU A 103 10.04 10.35 0.03
N LEU A 104 10.03 9.59 -1.07
CA LEU A 104 11.27 9.21 -1.76
C LEU A 104 11.98 10.43 -2.35
N PRO A 105 13.33 10.46 -2.29
CA PRO A 105 14.12 11.56 -2.82
C PRO A 105 13.88 11.71 -4.32
N SER A 106 13.94 12.95 -4.81
CA SER A 106 13.72 13.31 -6.22
C SER A 106 14.86 14.17 -6.78
N ASN A 107 16.06 14.03 -6.20
CA ASN A 107 17.24 14.85 -6.49
C ASN A 107 18.02 14.43 -7.75
N SER A 108 17.62 13.35 -8.42
CA SER A 108 18.22 12.91 -9.68
C SER A 108 17.16 12.43 -10.66
N LYS A 109 17.49 12.39 -11.96
CA LYS A 109 16.59 11.89 -13.01
C LYS A 109 16.19 10.42 -12.78
N GLU A 110 17.13 9.60 -12.31
CA GLU A 110 16.91 8.20 -11.99
C GLU A 110 15.94 8.07 -10.81
N ARG A 111 16.12 8.91 -9.78
CA ARG A 111 15.24 8.94 -8.61
C ARG A 111 13.83 9.41 -8.95
N VAL A 112 13.69 10.43 -9.80
CA VAL A 112 12.39 10.86 -10.32
C VAL A 112 11.71 9.74 -11.11
N ALA A 113 12.45 9.06 -12.01
CA ALA A 113 11.90 7.96 -12.79
C ALA A 113 11.43 6.79 -11.92
N VAL A 114 12.23 6.41 -10.90
CA VAL A 114 11.83 5.40 -9.91
C VAL A 114 10.57 5.84 -9.17
N LYS A 115 10.52 7.06 -8.66
CA LYS A 115 9.36 7.57 -7.91
C LYS A 115 8.09 7.58 -8.75
N GLU A 116 8.13 8.07 -10.00
CA GLU A 116 7.00 8.03 -10.92
C GLU A 116 6.55 6.59 -11.22
N THR A 117 7.51 5.69 -11.45
CA THR A 117 7.24 4.26 -11.70
C THR A 117 6.53 3.63 -10.50
N LEU A 118 7.02 3.85 -9.28
CA LEU A 118 6.42 3.30 -8.07
C LEU A 118 5.04 3.88 -7.77
N ALA A 119 4.84 5.18 -8.04
CA ALA A 119 3.55 5.82 -7.87
C ALA A 119 2.49 5.17 -8.79
N ILE A 120 2.84 4.90 -10.05
CA ILE A 120 1.97 4.17 -10.98
C ILE A 120 1.76 2.73 -10.51
N PHE A 121 2.86 2.04 -10.16
CA PHE A 121 2.81 0.64 -9.72
C PHE A 121 1.84 0.44 -8.56
N PHE A 122 2.03 1.17 -7.46
CA PHE A 122 1.22 1.01 -6.26
C PHE A 122 -0.21 1.54 -6.42
N ARG A 123 -0.42 2.57 -7.25
CA ARG A 123 -1.77 3.05 -7.56
C ARG A 123 -2.59 1.97 -8.26
N ASP A 124 -2.00 1.28 -9.23
CA ASP A 124 -2.69 0.34 -10.10
C ASP A 124 -2.60 -1.11 -9.57
N LEU A 125 -1.85 -1.32 -8.48
CA LEU A 125 -1.67 -2.60 -7.81
C LEU A 125 -3.00 -3.17 -7.29
N LYS A 126 -3.24 -4.45 -7.60
CA LYS A 126 -4.34 -5.25 -7.09
C LYS A 126 -3.77 -6.40 -6.27
N PHE A 127 -3.89 -6.31 -4.95
CA PHE A 127 -3.34 -7.31 -4.02
C PHE A 127 -4.02 -8.69 -4.10
N THR A 128 -5.13 -8.81 -4.84
CA THR A 128 -5.94 -10.03 -4.98
C THR A 128 -5.58 -10.89 -6.19
N ARG A 129 -4.66 -10.46 -7.07
CA ARG A 129 -4.28 -11.19 -8.30
C ARG A 129 -2.82 -11.62 -8.29
N ASP A 130 -2.49 -12.54 -9.19
CA ASP A 130 -1.10 -12.81 -9.60
C ASP A 130 -0.45 -11.53 -10.13
N ILE A 131 0.77 -11.28 -9.67
CA ILE A 131 1.60 -10.14 -10.07
C ILE A 131 2.95 -10.70 -10.51
N PHE A 132 3.43 -10.22 -11.65
CA PHE A 132 4.72 -10.56 -12.21
C PHE A 132 5.60 -9.30 -12.09
N PRO A 133 6.36 -9.13 -11.00
CA PRO A 133 6.90 -7.83 -10.63
C PRO A 133 7.80 -7.20 -11.69
N GLU A 134 8.60 -8.00 -12.40
CA GLU A 134 9.50 -7.47 -13.42
C GLU A 134 8.72 -6.92 -14.61
N GLU A 135 7.73 -7.68 -15.09
CA GLU A 135 6.88 -7.36 -16.23
C GLU A 135 5.95 -6.19 -15.92
N ASP A 136 5.28 -6.24 -14.77
CA ASP A 136 4.35 -5.20 -14.32
C ASP A 136 5.06 -3.87 -14.09
N VAL A 137 6.26 -3.88 -13.50
CA VAL A 137 7.06 -2.66 -13.30
C VAL A 137 7.65 -2.18 -14.63
N LEU A 138 8.21 -3.07 -15.46
CA LEU A 138 8.80 -2.69 -16.75
C LEU A 138 7.78 -2.02 -17.68
N GLY A 139 6.53 -2.49 -17.66
CA GLY A 139 5.44 -1.97 -18.48
C GLY A 139 5.07 -0.51 -18.18
N ILE A 140 5.40 0.01 -17.00
CA ILE A 140 4.99 1.33 -16.51
C ILE A 140 6.15 2.33 -16.36
N ILE A 141 7.40 1.92 -16.63
CA ILE A 141 8.55 2.84 -16.57
C ILE A 141 8.37 3.97 -17.60
N PRO A 142 8.43 5.25 -17.19
CA PRO A 142 8.28 6.37 -18.10
C PRO A 142 9.44 6.42 -19.10
N VAL A 143 9.14 6.82 -20.34
CA VAL A 143 10.17 7.00 -21.39
C VAL A 143 11.01 8.24 -21.11
N LYS A 144 10.38 9.30 -20.56
CA LYS A 144 11.01 10.57 -20.22
C LYS A 144 10.46 11.08 -18.91
N VAL A 145 11.33 11.65 -18.08
CA VAL A 145 10.96 12.35 -16.85
C VAL A 145 11.19 13.84 -16.97
N THR A 146 10.43 14.61 -16.20
CA THR A 146 10.56 16.06 -16.14
C THR A 146 11.32 16.45 -14.88
N LEU A 147 12.48 17.08 -15.04
CA LEU A 147 13.23 17.61 -13.91
C LEU A 147 12.72 19.02 -13.57
N SER A 148 12.26 19.18 -12.33
CA SER A 148 12.12 20.49 -11.71
C SER A 148 13.51 21.11 -11.63
N SER A 149 13.73 22.25 -12.27
CA SER A 149 14.96 23.00 -12.00
C SER A 149 14.88 23.51 -10.57
N ASP A 150 15.78 23.04 -9.70
CA ASP A 150 16.02 23.70 -8.42
C ASP A 150 16.48 25.13 -8.71
N SER A 151 15.54 26.06 -8.79
CA SER A 151 15.85 27.47 -8.85
C SER A 151 16.30 27.87 -7.46
N SER A 152 17.61 27.84 -7.22
CA SER A 152 18.22 28.66 -6.19
C SER A 152 17.78 30.11 -6.43
N SER A 153 16.93 30.60 -5.54
CA SER A 153 16.30 31.91 -5.66
C SER A 153 17.33 33.02 -5.40
N GLY A 154 18.07 33.40 -6.44
CA GLY A 154 18.61 34.75 -6.58
C GLY A 154 17.49 35.69 -7.02
N LEU A 155 17.24 36.74 -6.24
CA LEU A 155 16.05 37.61 -6.26
C LEU A 155 15.81 38.44 -7.56
N LEU A 156 16.49 38.17 -8.67
CA LEU A 156 16.55 39.10 -9.82
C LEU A 156 16.30 38.44 -11.20
N GLY A 157 15.33 37.53 -11.33
CA GLY A 157 15.07 36.88 -12.62
C GLY A 157 13.66 36.32 -12.82
N LYS A 158 12.61 37.09 -12.51
CA LYS A 158 11.23 36.60 -12.45
C LYS A 158 10.45 36.63 -13.78
N LEU A 159 11.09 36.43 -14.94
CA LEU A 159 10.43 36.61 -16.24
C LEU A 159 10.78 35.61 -17.37
N VAL A 160 11.35 34.44 -17.05
CA VAL A 160 11.49 33.37 -18.05
C VAL A 160 10.85 32.10 -17.51
N GLY A 161 9.77 31.66 -18.18
CA GLY A 161 9.03 30.45 -17.83
C GLY A 161 9.97 29.28 -17.57
N SER A 162 9.76 28.62 -16.43
CA SER A 162 10.50 27.43 -16.02
C SER A 162 10.40 26.38 -17.14
N LYS A 163 11.45 26.28 -17.95
CA LYS A 163 11.56 25.28 -19.01
C LYS A 163 11.89 23.95 -18.34
N SER A 164 10.85 23.24 -17.95
CA SER A 164 10.94 21.89 -17.41
C SER A 164 11.70 21.00 -18.41
N LYS A 165 12.88 20.50 -18.02
CA LYS A 165 13.75 19.73 -18.92
C LYS A 165 13.30 18.27 -18.94
N LYS A 166 12.83 17.80 -20.10
CA LYS A 166 12.51 16.38 -20.32
C LYS A 166 13.78 15.59 -20.62
N VAL A 167 14.03 14.52 -19.88
CA VAL A 167 15.24 13.68 -20.00
C VAL A 167 14.84 12.22 -20.21
N ASN A 168 15.54 11.52 -21.12
CA ASN A 168 15.32 10.09 -21.37
C ASN A 168 15.73 9.24 -20.16
N VAL A 169 14.98 8.17 -19.93
CA VAL A 169 15.17 7.23 -18.82
C VAL A 169 15.87 5.96 -19.32
N ASP A 170 16.85 5.46 -18.55
CA ASP A 170 17.38 4.11 -18.74
C ASP A 170 16.42 3.12 -18.09
N LYS A 171 15.70 2.35 -18.92
CA LYS A 171 14.70 1.38 -18.42
C LYS A 171 15.31 0.26 -17.58
N LYS A 172 16.51 -0.23 -17.90
CA LYS A 172 17.11 -1.37 -17.20
C LYS A 172 17.55 -0.96 -15.80
N SER A 173 18.27 0.17 -15.70
CA SER A 173 18.69 0.70 -14.41
C SER A 173 17.49 1.11 -13.55
N THR A 174 16.48 1.75 -14.17
CA THR A 174 15.25 2.16 -13.46
C THR A 174 14.47 0.94 -12.96
N LEU A 175 14.36 -0.14 -13.74
CA LEU A 175 13.70 -1.37 -13.32
C LEU A 175 14.36 -1.96 -12.06
N GLN A 176 15.68 -2.13 -12.06
CA GLN A 176 16.39 -2.68 -10.91
C GLN A 176 16.21 -1.83 -9.64
N ALA A 177 16.30 -0.50 -9.79
CA ALA A 177 16.09 0.42 -8.68
C ALA A 177 14.63 0.42 -8.20
N ALA A 178 13.66 0.38 -9.12
CA ALA A 178 12.24 0.32 -8.80
C ALA A 178 11.84 -0.99 -8.11
N LEU A 179 12.42 -2.14 -8.49
CA LEU A 179 12.19 -3.41 -7.79
C LEU A 179 12.75 -3.38 -6.36
N LEU A 180 13.96 -2.82 -6.19
CA LEU A 180 14.56 -2.66 -4.87
C LEU A 180 13.72 -1.76 -3.95
N GLU A 181 13.32 -0.60 -4.45
CA GLU A 181 12.51 0.34 -3.67
C GLU A 181 11.07 -0.17 -3.46
N SER A 182 10.48 -0.87 -4.43
CA SER A 182 9.22 -1.60 -4.25
C SER A 182 9.31 -2.60 -3.10
N SER A 183 10.40 -3.37 -3.02
CA SER A 183 10.63 -4.31 -1.93
C SER A 183 10.72 -3.58 -0.58
N ASN A 184 11.36 -2.41 -0.53
CA ASN A 184 11.43 -1.59 0.69
C ASN A 184 10.05 -1.07 1.13
N VAL A 185 9.24 -0.58 0.18
CA VAL A 185 7.86 -0.14 0.45
C VAL A 185 7.03 -1.30 0.98
N LEU A 186 7.07 -2.46 0.30
CA LEU A 186 6.31 -3.65 0.69
C LEU A 186 6.75 -4.19 2.05
N LYS A 187 8.05 -4.18 2.39
CA LYS A 187 8.53 -4.53 3.73
C LYS A 187 7.92 -3.63 4.80
N LYS A 188 7.85 -2.31 4.56
CA LYS A 188 7.22 -1.36 5.50
C LYS A 188 5.72 -1.65 5.66
N LEU A 189 4.99 -1.89 4.57
CA LEU A 189 3.59 -2.28 4.63
C LEU A 189 3.39 -3.58 5.42
N TYR A 190 4.24 -4.56 5.14
CA TYR A 190 4.16 -5.87 5.76
C TYR A 190 4.46 -5.81 7.26
N MET A 191 5.50 -5.09 7.68
CA MET A 191 5.82 -4.91 9.11
C MET A 191 4.61 -4.32 9.86
N ARG A 192 3.86 -3.41 9.23
CA ARG A 192 2.60 -2.88 9.79
C ARG A 192 1.52 -3.94 9.86
N LEU A 193 1.27 -4.66 8.77
CA LEU A 193 0.32 -5.77 8.75
C LEU A 193 0.65 -6.87 9.76
N THR A 194 1.88 -6.98 10.24
CA THR A 194 2.23 -7.92 11.32
C THR A 194 2.28 -7.31 12.71
N SER A 195 1.99 -6.01 12.81
CA SER A 195 1.99 -5.31 14.09
C SER A 195 0.63 -5.43 14.78
N PRO A 196 0.57 -5.26 16.12
CA PRO A 196 -0.69 -5.28 16.86
C PRO A 196 -1.69 -4.20 16.41
N ASP A 197 -1.20 -3.10 15.83
CA ASP A 197 -2.00 -2.02 15.27
C ASP A 197 -1.53 -1.70 13.83
N PRO A 198 -2.05 -2.43 12.83
CA PRO A 198 -1.65 -2.24 11.44
C PRO A 198 -2.00 -0.86 10.88
N TRP A 199 -2.93 -0.13 11.51
CA TRP A 199 -3.47 1.14 11.02
C TRP A 199 -3.01 2.36 11.82
N GLY A 200 -2.29 2.16 12.93
CA GLY A 200 -1.67 3.20 13.73
C GLY A 200 -0.67 4.08 12.98
N THR A 201 -0.42 5.26 13.53
CA THR A 201 0.38 6.35 12.94
C THR A 201 1.84 6.39 13.40
N TYR A 202 2.29 5.43 14.21
CA TYR A 202 3.62 5.42 14.85
C TYR A 202 4.79 5.60 13.89
#